data_AF-A0A1X7UAN0-F1
#
_entry.id   AF-A0A1X7UAN0-F1
#
_cell.length_a   1.000
_cell.length_b   1.000
_cell.length_c   1.000
_cell.angle_alpha   90.00
_cell.angle_beta   90.00
_cell.angle_gamma   90.00
#
_symmetry.space_group_name_H-M   'P 1'
#
loop_
_entity.id
_entity.type
_entity.pdbx_description
1 polymer ?
#
loop_
_entity_poly.entity_id
_entity_poly.type
_entity_poly.pdbx_seq_one_letter_code
_entity_poly.pdbx_strand_id
1 'polypeptide(L)'
;MKEDGLGYNLVALIVLLILAVLILCCLCWLLILLCICCRNRRRNRKQEYVFGAYNSGHQSNTIKSNIYRGGSFRESIRRSFRNSFRRTEKPIDEMVILASVNNLNEPEVKEPIPVIDFAKHVETMHNNQDYLFTEEFFRIEPDHAPTRRATKNNKERNRFLSIAAYDHSRVVLEHHPSGSDYINANYINGYDEKSGSYIATQAPLASTANEFWCMVWEKEAPVIVMLTNLVENDKEKCHQYWPKSAIEGENVLKFSSFELTLLEESVNEHYTIRKLSIKMIGSNEKKTVDQYHFTSWPNHGTPSSSGPLLEFMDIVQQKYAPYDGPMVVHCR
;
A
#
# COMPACT_ATOMS: atom_id res chain seq x y z
N MET A 1 58.01 -39.87 50.55
CA MET A 1 57.27 -39.54 49.31
C MET A 1 55.79 -39.39 49.61
N LYS A 2 55.34 -38.19 49.99
CA LYS A 2 53.92 -37.84 50.13
C LYS A 2 53.77 -36.31 50.30
N GLU A 3 54.26 -35.53 49.32
CA GLU A 3 54.03 -34.06 49.32
C GLU A 3 53.43 -33.52 48.01
N ASP A 4 53.27 -34.33 46.95
CA ASP A 4 52.77 -33.82 45.67
C ASP A 4 51.23 -33.70 45.59
N GLY A 5 50.46 -34.07 46.63
CA GLY A 5 48.99 -34.14 46.56
C GLY A 5 48.24 -32.82 46.81
N LEU A 6 48.87 -31.82 47.44
CA LEU A 6 48.17 -30.59 47.85
C LEU A 6 48.09 -29.56 46.71
N GLY A 7 49.11 -29.49 45.85
CA GLY A 7 49.18 -28.53 44.75
C GLY A 7 48.16 -28.79 43.64
N TYR A 8 47.93 -30.06 43.27
CA TYR A 8 46.96 -30.41 42.24
C TYR A 8 45.52 -30.11 42.66
N ASN A 9 45.18 -30.29 43.93
CA ASN A 9 43.84 -29.98 44.44
C ASN A 9 43.57 -28.47 44.45
N LEU A 10 44.58 -27.65 44.74
CA LEU A 10 44.45 -26.18 44.70
C LEU A 10 44.29 -25.67 43.26
N VAL A 11 45.08 -26.19 42.32
CA VAL A 11 44.96 -25.84 40.89
C VAL A 11 43.61 -26.28 40.33
N ALA A 12 43.14 -27.48 40.67
CA ALA A 12 41.81 -27.95 40.26
C ALA A 12 40.69 -27.06 40.81
N LEU A 13 40.80 -26.60 42.06
CA LEU A 13 39.81 -25.71 42.67
C LEU A 13 39.77 -24.33 41.98
N ILE A 14 40.93 -23.78 41.62
CA ILE A 14 41.05 -22.50 40.91
C ILE A 14 40.45 -22.62 39.50
N VAL A 15 40.73 -23.72 38.79
CA VAL A 15 40.16 -23.97 37.46
C VAL A 15 38.63 -24.09 37.53
N LEU A 16 38.10 -24.80 38.52
CA LEU A 16 36.65 -24.91 38.74
C LEU A 16 35.99 -23.56 39.06
N LEU A 17 36.65 -22.71 39.86
CA LEU A 17 36.19 -21.35 40.15
C LEU A 17 36.16 -20.48 38.91
N ILE A 18 37.21 -20.52 38.07
CA ILE A 18 37.26 -19.77 36.81
C ILE A 18 36.15 -20.22 35.86
N LEU A 19 35.95 -21.54 35.71
CA LEU A 19 34.87 -22.08 34.89
C LEU A 19 33.49 -21.67 35.41
N ALA A 20 33.27 -21.67 36.73
CA ALA A 20 32.02 -21.22 37.32
C ALA A 20 31.74 -19.74 37.03
N VAL A 21 32.75 -18.87 37.13
CA VAL A 21 32.63 -17.44 36.81
C VAL A 21 32.32 -17.23 35.32
N LEU A 22 32.99 -17.95 34.42
CA LEU A 22 32.73 -17.86 32.98
C LEU A 22 31.30 -18.30 32.64
N ILE A 23 30.79 -19.37 33.27
CA ILE A 23 29.41 -19.82 33.09
C ILE A 23 28.41 -18.74 33.58
N LEU A 24 28.66 -18.13 34.73
CA LEU A 24 27.84 -17.04 35.28
C LEU A 24 27.83 -15.81 34.35
N CYS A 25 28.98 -15.44 33.76
CA CYS A 25 29.07 -14.36 32.78
C CYS A 25 28.28 -14.67 31.50
N CYS A 26 28.39 -15.89 30.97
CA CYS A 26 27.61 -16.34 29.81
C CYS A 26 26.10 -16.32 30.07
N LEU A 27 25.66 -16.76 31.25
CA LEU A 27 24.24 -16.72 31.64
C LEU A 27 23.72 -15.28 31.78
N CYS A 28 24.51 -14.38 32.37
CA CYS A 28 24.16 -12.95 32.43
C CYS A 28 24.03 -12.34 31.02
N TRP A 29 24.95 -12.67 30.11
CA TRP A 29 24.91 -12.15 28.74
C TRP A 29 23.70 -12.68 27.96
N LEU A 30 23.37 -13.97 28.11
CA LEU A 30 22.14 -14.56 27.57
C LEU A 30 20.87 -13.90 28.12
N LEU A 31 20.83 -13.57 29.41
CA LEU A 31 19.70 -12.84 30.00
C LEU A 31 19.58 -11.41 29.44
N ILE A 32 20.70 -10.71 29.22
CA ILE A 32 20.71 -9.39 28.59
C ILE A 32 20.18 -9.49 27.15
N LEU A 33 20.64 -10.48 26.37
CA LEU A 33 20.11 -10.73 25.03
C LEU A 33 18.62 -11.07 25.04
N LEU A 34 18.15 -11.89 25.99
CA LEU A 34 16.73 -12.19 26.15
C LEU A 34 15.94 -10.95 26.54
N CYS A 35 16.48 -10.06 27.37
CA CYS A 35 15.86 -8.78 27.69
C CYS A 35 15.80 -7.84 26.47
N ILE A 36 16.88 -7.75 25.68
CA ILE A 36 16.93 -6.98 24.43
C ILE A 36 15.93 -7.54 23.42
N CYS A 37 15.91 -8.86 23.22
CA CYS A 37 14.96 -9.56 22.36
C CYS A 37 13.51 -9.37 22.84
N CYS A 38 13.24 -9.50 24.14
CA CYS A 38 11.91 -9.25 24.71
C CYS A 38 11.49 -7.78 24.54
N ARG A 39 12.43 -6.83 24.71
CA ARG A 39 12.18 -5.40 24.53
C ARG A 39 11.95 -5.04 23.06
N ASN A 40 12.72 -5.60 22.13
CA ASN A 40 12.49 -5.45 20.69
C ASN A 40 11.19 -6.13 20.26
N ARG A 41 10.87 -7.32 20.76
CA ARG A 41 9.60 -8.01 20.48
C ARG A 41 8.40 -7.23 21.03
N ARG A 42 8.54 -6.59 22.20
CA ARG A 42 7.50 -5.72 22.78
C ARG A 42 7.38 -4.38 22.03
N ARG A 43 8.47 -3.86 21.47
CA ARG A 43 8.48 -2.68 20.58
C ARG A 43 7.81 -3.00 19.24
N ASN A 44 8.14 -4.14 18.64
CA ASN A 44 7.52 -4.61 17.39
C ASN A 44 6.02 -4.91 17.58
N ARG A 45 5.61 -5.51 18.70
CA ARG A 45 4.17 -5.67 19.03
C ARG A 45 3.44 -4.33 19.20
N LYS A 46 4.08 -3.28 19.69
CA LYS A 46 3.46 -1.94 19.79
C LYS A 46 3.33 -1.29 18.41
N GLN A 47 4.31 -1.46 17.52
CA GLN A 47 4.19 -1.03 16.12
C GLN A 47 3.11 -1.84 15.39
N GLU A 48 3.05 -3.16 15.57
CA GLU A 48 1.96 -4.01 15.04
C GLU A 48 0.59 -3.68 15.62
N TYR A 49 0.47 -3.18 16.85
CA TYR A 49 -0.82 -2.76 17.41
C TYR A 49 -1.27 -1.41 16.85
N VAL A 50 -0.33 -0.48 16.62
CA VAL A 50 -0.60 0.83 16.02
C VAL A 50 -0.90 0.72 14.52
N PHE A 51 -0.15 -0.11 13.77
CA PHE A 51 -0.44 -0.42 12.37
C PHE A 51 -1.57 -1.43 12.19
N GLY A 52 -1.74 -2.36 13.13
CA GLY A 52 -2.83 -3.33 13.15
C GLY A 52 -4.18 -2.65 13.33
N ALA A 53 -4.29 -1.67 14.22
CA ALA A 53 -5.50 -0.85 14.37
C ALA A 53 -5.85 -0.02 13.12
N TYR A 54 -4.89 0.21 12.23
CA TYR A 54 -5.12 0.82 10.91
C TYR A 54 -5.70 -0.19 9.90
N ASN A 55 -5.36 -1.48 10.02
CA ASN A 55 -5.74 -2.53 9.07
C ASN A 55 -6.83 -3.51 9.54
N SER A 56 -7.18 -3.53 10.83
CA SER A 56 -8.24 -4.38 11.40
C SER A 56 -9.47 -3.57 11.78
N GLY A 57 -10.15 -3.02 10.77
CA GLY A 57 -11.51 -2.54 10.94
C GLY A 57 -12.50 -3.68 11.13
N HIS A 58 -12.62 -4.25 12.35
CA HIS A 58 -13.73 -5.08 12.88
C HIS A 58 -13.38 -5.43 14.35
N GLN A 59 -14.16 -5.22 15.41
CA GLN A 59 -15.57 -4.93 15.65
C GLN A 59 -15.66 -4.10 16.97
N SER A 60 -16.24 -2.90 16.93
CA SER A 60 -16.91 -2.32 18.09
C SER A 60 -17.83 -1.22 17.59
N ASN A 61 -19.14 -1.40 17.78
CA ASN A 61 -20.18 -0.50 17.27
C ASN A 61 -20.25 0.85 18.01
N THR A 62 -19.38 1.09 19.00
CA THR A 62 -19.42 2.31 19.81
C THR A 62 -18.41 3.38 19.35
N ILE A 63 -17.46 3.05 18.47
CA ILE A 63 -16.43 3.99 17.96
C ILE A 63 -16.75 4.52 16.55
N LYS A 64 -17.70 3.90 15.83
CA LYS A 64 -17.98 4.17 14.40
C LYS A 64 -18.57 5.55 14.09
N SER A 65 -19.03 6.32 15.07
CA SER A 65 -19.53 7.69 14.85
C SER A 65 -18.46 8.78 14.91
N ASN A 66 -17.26 8.50 15.44
CA ASN A 66 -16.22 9.52 15.66
C ASN A 66 -15.07 9.48 14.65
N ILE A 67 -14.99 8.44 13.80
CA ILE A 67 -13.92 8.30 12.79
C ILE A 67 -14.05 9.33 11.65
N TYR A 68 -15.22 9.95 11.48
CA TYR A 68 -15.48 10.91 10.40
C TYR A 68 -15.62 12.37 10.86
N ARG A 69 -15.37 12.69 12.14
CA ARG A 69 -14.95 14.04 12.53
C ARG A 69 -13.44 14.11 12.34
N GLY A 70 -13.00 14.29 11.09
CA GLY A 70 -11.60 14.19 10.65
C GLY A 70 -10.58 14.99 11.47
N GLY A 71 -10.99 16.02 12.21
CA GLY A 71 -10.13 16.75 13.14
C GLY A 71 -9.72 15.95 14.39
N SER A 72 -10.64 15.22 15.03
CA SER A 72 -10.38 14.65 16.37
C SER A 72 -9.44 13.43 16.34
N PHE A 73 -9.50 12.61 15.29
CA PHE A 73 -8.64 11.43 15.17
C PHE A 73 -7.23 11.83 14.70
N ARG A 74 -7.13 12.70 13.69
CA ARG A 74 -5.85 13.27 13.23
C ARG A 74 -5.13 14.00 14.38
N GLU A 75 -5.84 14.80 15.18
CA GLU A 75 -5.25 15.43 16.36
C GLU A 75 -4.81 14.43 17.43
N SER A 76 -5.57 13.36 17.66
CA SER A 76 -5.22 12.32 18.64
C SER A 76 -3.93 11.59 18.26
N ILE A 77 -3.79 11.22 16.98
CA ILE A 77 -2.57 10.62 16.43
C ILE A 77 -1.40 11.61 16.54
N ARG A 78 -1.57 12.86 16.09
CA ARG A 78 -0.55 13.92 16.22
C ARG A 78 -0.09 14.10 17.67
N ARG A 79 -1.02 14.16 18.63
CA ARG A 79 -0.68 14.26 20.06
C ARG A 79 0.06 13.03 20.57
N SER A 80 -0.35 11.83 20.17
CA SER A 80 0.33 10.58 20.57
C SER A 80 1.77 10.51 20.04
N PHE A 81 2.00 10.89 18.78
CA PHE A 81 3.34 10.95 18.20
C PHE A 81 4.22 12.02 18.86
N ARG A 82 3.69 13.24 19.05
CA ARG A 82 4.39 14.33 19.75
C ARG A 82 4.82 13.94 21.17
N ASN A 83 3.94 13.22 21.88
CA ASN A 83 4.22 12.73 23.24
C ASN A 83 5.24 11.57 23.26
N SER A 84 5.31 10.76 22.21
CA SER A 84 6.32 9.71 22.08
C SER A 84 7.73 10.29 21.83
N PHE A 85 7.82 11.42 21.12
CA PHE A 85 9.09 12.07 20.76
C PHE A 85 9.73 12.89 21.88
N ARG A 86 8.93 13.50 22.78
CA ARG A 86 9.47 14.18 23.97
C ARG A 86 10.28 13.27 24.90
N ARG A 87 10.33 11.96 24.67
CA ARG A 87 11.03 10.96 25.48
C ARG A 87 12.37 10.49 24.88
N THR A 88 12.77 10.93 23.70
CA THR A 88 14.07 10.54 23.10
C THR A 88 15.14 11.62 23.31
N GLU A 89 16.07 11.36 24.24
CA GLU A 89 17.21 12.22 24.62
C GLU A 89 18.35 12.20 23.58
N LYS A 90 18.13 12.73 22.37
CA LYS A 90 19.25 13.12 21.50
C LYS A 90 19.21 14.63 21.25
N PRO A 91 20.35 15.33 21.30
CA PRO A 91 20.39 16.76 21.06
C PRO A 91 20.07 17.00 19.58
N ILE A 92 18.95 17.69 19.37
CA ILE A 92 18.45 18.11 18.07
C ILE A 92 19.13 19.43 17.74
N ASP A 93 19.38 19.70 16.46
CA ASP A 93 19.64 21.05 15.97
C ASP A 93 18.35 21.88 16.14
N GLU A 94 18.19 22.44 17.34
CA GLU A 94 16.97 23.10 17.84
C GLU A 94 16.44 24.16 16.87
N MET A 95 17.33 24.76 16.07
CA MET A 95 17.00 25.76 15.06
C MET A 95 16.11 25.23 13.93
N VAL A 96 16.26 23.98 13.49
CA VAL A 96 15.46 23.42 12.38
C VAL A 96 14.02 23.17 12.86
N ILE A 97 13.86 22.61 14.06
CA ILE A 97 12.52 22.39 14.63
C ILE A 97 11.85 23.70 14.99
N LEU A 98 12.56 24.67 15.57
CA LEU A 98 11.99 25.99 15.88
C LEU A 98 11.57 26.74 14.62
N ALA A 99 12.33 26.64 13.52
CA ALA A 99 11.93 27.21 12.23
C ALA A 99 10.65 26.54 11.67
N SER A 100 10.56 25.20 11.72
CA SER A 100 9.37 24.45 11.26
C SER A 100 8.14 24.61 12.18
N VAL A 101 8.33 24.88 13.47
CA VAL A 101 7.26 25.07 14.46
C VAL A 101 6.75 26.51 14.49
N ASN A 102 7.61 27.50 14.22
CA ASN A 102 7.19 28.92 14.22
C ASN A 102 6.41 29.32 12.95
N ASN A 103 6.51 28.55 11.85
CA ASN A 103 5.75 28.75 10.61
C ASN A 103 4.34 28.13 10.60
N LEU A 104 3.80 27.69 11.75
CA LEU A 104 2.50 27.00 11.83
C LEU A 104 1.27 27.89 11.60
N ASN A 105 1.42 29.21 11.50
CA ASN A 105 0.30 30.16 11.40
C ASN A 105 0.18 30.86 10.03
N GLU A 106 1.11 30.63 9.11
CA GLU A 106 0.97 31.05 7.72
C GLU A 106 0.71 29.83 6.84
N PRO A 107 -0.14 29.92 5.81
CA PRO A 107 -0.26 28.87 4.81
C PRO A 107 1.09 28.75 4.10
N GLU A 108 1.92 27.82 4.57
CA GLU A 108 3.20 27.48 3.96
C GLU A 108 2.92 27.05 2.51
N VAL A 109 3.27 27.91 1.56
CA VAL A 109 3.24 27.58 0.14
C VAL A 109 4.22 26.44 -0.04
N LYS A 110 3.72 25.23 -0.31
CA LYS A 110 4.56 24.07 -0.60
C LYS A 110 5.26 24.32 -1.94
N GLU A 111 6.51 24.75 -1.89
CA GLU A 111 7.32 24.91 -3.09
C GLU A 111 7.74 23.53 -3.63
N PRO A 112 7.76 23.34 -4.96
CA PRO A 112 8.32 22.14 -5.57
C PRO A 112 9.77 21.92 -5.14
N ILE A 113 10.16 20.66 -4.91
CA ILE A 113 11.53 20.31 -4.54
C ILE A 113 12.35 20.10 -5.83
N PRO A 114 13.43 20.88 -6.08
CA PRO A 114 14.30 20.66 -7.21
C PRO A 114 14.94 19.27 -7.17
N VAL A 115 15.08 18.62 -8.34
CA VAL A 115 15.65 17.26 -8.43
C VAL A 115 17.04 17.15 -7.79
N ILE A 116 17.86 18.21 -7.92
CA ILE A 116 19.21 18.26 -7.33
C ILE A 116 19.19 18.25 -5.80
N ASP A 117 18.12 18.76 -5.20
CA ASP A 117 17.95 18.84 -3.74
C ASP A 117 17.16 17.66 -3.17
N PHE A 118 16.53 16.85 -4.03
CA PHE A 118 15.59 15.79 -3.62
C PHE A 118 16.22 14.78 -2.65
N ALA A 119 17.45 14.30 -2.93
CA ALA A 119 18.12 13.33 -2.06
C ALA A 119 18.35 13.89 -0.64
N LYS A 120 18.82 15.14 -0.55
CA LYS A 120 19.05 15.84 0.73
C LYS A 120 17.73 16.12 1.46
N HIS A 121 16.68 16.48 0.72
CA HIS A 121 15.35 16.65 1.27
C HIS A 121 14.84 15.34 1.89
N VAL A 122 14.89 14.23 1.17
CA VAL A 122 14.46 12.91 1.65
C VAL A 122 15.24 12.47 2.90
N GLU A 123 16.56 12.63 2.91
CA GLU A 123 17.39 12.36 4.09
C GLU A 123 16.93 13.19 5.29
N THR A 124 16.65 14.47 5.08
CA THR A 124 16.13 15.36 6.12
C THR A 124 14.77 14.89 6.63
N MET A 125 13.87 14.47 5.73
CA MET A 125 12.51 14.03 6.06
C MET A 125 12.47 12.73 6.88
N HIS A 126 13.47 11.86 6.70
CA HIS A 126 13.66 10.63 7.47
C HIS A 126 14.20 10.86 8.89
N ASN A 127 14.73 12.05 9.18
CA ASN A 127 15.25 12.34 10.51
C ASN A 127 14.18 12.14 11.59
N ASN A 128 14.63 11.72 12.77
CA ASN A 128 13.75 11.47 13.90
C ASN A 128 12.64 10.48 13.55
N GLN A 129 12.98 9.31 12.99
CA GLN A 129 12.03 8.23 12.64
C GLN A 129 10.85 8.74 11.80
N ASP A 130 11.15 9.40 10.67
CA ASP A 130 10.17 9.88 9.70
C ASP A 130 9.19 10.92 10.28
N TYR A 131 9.60 11.68 11.29
CA TYR A 131 8.73 12.67 11.94
C TYR A 131 8.21 13.70 10.93
N LEU A 132 9.09 14.22 10.07
CA LEU A 132 8.71 15.25 9.10
C LEU A 132 7.82 14.69 7.98
N PHE A 133 8.10 13.49 7.47
CA PHE A 133 7.18 12.79 6.56
C PHE A 133 5.81 12.58 7.20
N THR A 134 5.78 12.21 8.48
CA THR A 134 4.53 11.98 9.22
C THR A 134 3.73 13.28 9.35
N GLU A 135 4.37 14.38 9.73
CA GLU A 135 3.71 15.68 9.84
C GLU A 135 3.21 16.17 8.46
N GLU A 136 4.02 16.03 7.41
CA GLU A 136 3.65 16.42 6.05
C GLU A 136 2.43 15.62 5.56
N PHE A 137 2.45 14.30 5.72
CA PHE A 137 1.34 13.43 5.34
C PHE A 137 0.04 13.82 6.03
N PHE A 138 0.08 14.13 7.34
CA PHE A 138 -1.12 14.54 8.07
C PHE A 138 -1.62 15.94 7.73
N ARG A 139 -0.83 16.76 7.03
CA ARG A 139 -1.25 18.07 6.52
C ARG A 139 -1.92 18.00 5.15
N ILE A 140 -1.93 16.85 4.48
CA ILE A 140 -2.64 16.70 3.21
C ILE A 140 -4.14 16.91 3.46
N GLU A 141 -4.69 17.90 2.76
CA GLU A 141 -6.11 18.25 2.74
C GLU A 141 -6.70 17.97 1.35
N PRO A 142 -7.95 17.51 1.27
CA PRO A 142 -8.61 17.29 0.00
C PRO A 142 -9.07 18.62 -0.62
N ASP A 143 -8.93 18.76 -1.93
CA ASP A 143 -9.40 19.94 -2.67
C ASP A 143 -10.93 20.09 -2.66
N HIS A 144 -11.64 18.97 -2.52
CA HIS A 144 -13.10 18.92 -2.62
C HIS A 144 -13.74 18.22 -1.42
N ALA A 145 -14.94 18.69 -1.05
CA ALA A 145 -15.74 18.03 -0.04
C ALA A 145 -16.21 16.63 -0.55
N PRO A 146 -16.16 15.60 0.30
CA PRO A 146 -16.51 14.24 -0.10
C PRO A 146 -18.04 14.07 -0.20
N THR A 147 -18.59 14.07 -1.42
CA THR A 147 -19.99 13.63 -1.66
C THR A 147 -20.00 12.21 -2.22
N ARG A 148 -20.89 11.35 -1.72
CA ARG A 148 -20.98 9.90 -2.06
C ARG A 148 -22.43 9.45 -2.24
N ARG A 149 -23.24 10.26 -2.93
CA ARG A 149 -24.67 10.00 -3.13
C ARG A 149 -24.89 8.73 -3.94
N ALA A 150 -24.15 8.55 -5.04
CA ALA A 150 -24.30 7.38 -5.92
C ALA A 150 -24.02 6.06 -5.17
N THR A 151 -23.06 6.07 -4.25
CA THR A 151 -22.73 4.90 -3.42
C THR A 151 -23.86 4.47 -2.47
N LYS A 152 -24.73 5.39 -2.01
CA LYS A 152 -25.76 5.06 -1.01
C LYS A 152 -26.69 3.92 -1.47
N ASN A 153 -26.94 3.85 -2.78
CA ASN A 153 -27.81 2.86 -3.42
C ASN A 153 -27.04 1.68 -4.04
N ASN A 154 -25.70 1.67 -3.94
CA ASN A 154 -24.82 0.70 -4.60
C ASN A 154 -23.76 0.13 -3.63
N LYS A 155 -24.10 -0.01 -2.34
CA LYS A 155 -23.14 -0.39 -1.29
C LYS A 155 -22.54 -1.78 -1.51
N GLU A 156 -23.32 -2.69 -2.06
CA GLU A 156 -22.96 -4.06 -2.41
C GLU A 156 -21.97 -4.14 -3.57
N ARG A 157 -21.83 -3.06 -4.36
CA ARG A 157 -20.85 -2.95 -5.44
C ARG A 157 -19.48 -2.48 -4.94
N ASN A 158 -19.37 -2.13 -3.65
CA ASN A 158 -18.12 -1.71 -3.05
C ASN A 158 -17.47 -2.85 -2.27
N ARG A 159 -16.18 -3.09 -2.53
CA ARG A 159 -15.37 -4.04 -1.75
C ARG A 159 -15.27 -3.62 -0.28
N PHE A 160 -15.25 -2.32 -0.01
CA PHE A 160 -15.26 -1.76 1.34
C PHE A 160 -16.32 -0.66 1.49
N LEU A 161 -17.17 -0.77 2.51
CA LEU A 161 -18.19 0.25 2.78
C LEU A 161 -17.62 1.63 3.12
N SER A 162 -16.39 1.67 3.66
CA SER A 162 -15.69 2.91 4.00
C SER A 162 -15.03 3.60 2.80
N ILE A 163 -14.76 2.85 1.72
CA ILE A 163 -14.06 3.32 0.53
C ILE A 163 -15.07 3.40 -0.62
N ALA A 164 -15.38 4.61 -1.03
CA ALA A 164 -16.49 4.88 -1.93
C ALA A 164 -16.12 6.04 -2.86
N ALA A 165 -16.50 5.89 -4.12
CA ALA A 165 -16.24 6.89 -5.15
C ALA A 165 -16.92 8.22 -4.83
N TYR A 166 -16.17 9.31 -5.01
CA TYR A 166 -16.74 10.65 -4.88
C TYR A 166 -17.58 11.02 -6.10
N ASP A 167 -18.74 11.64 -5.89
CA ASP A 167 -19.69 11.91 -6.97
C ASP A 167 -19.11 12.83 -8.05
N HIS A 168 -18.25 13.79 -7.70
CA HIS A 168 -17.75 14.81 -8.63
C HIS A 168 -16.74 14.27 -9.65
N SER A 169 -16.06 13.16 -9.35
CA SER A 169 -15.02 12.57 -10.20
C SER A 169 -15.24 11.10 -10.49
N ARG A 170 -16.38 10.52 -10.09
CA ARG A 170 -16.64 9.10 -10.33
C ARG A 170 -16.73 8.82 -11.83
N VAL A 171 -16.37 7.61 -12.21
CA VAL A 171 -16.68 7.11 -13.55
C VAL A 171 -18.17 6.77 -13.63
N VAL A 172 -18.83 7.24 -14.68
CA VAL A 172 -20.24 6.97 -14.97
C VAL A 172 -20.32 5.97 -16.13
N LEU A 173 -21.01 4.85 -15.91
CA LEU A 173 -21.29 3.88 -16.96
C LEU A 173 -22.55 4.29 -17.73
N GLU A 174 -22.47 4.33 -19.06
CA GLU A 174 -23.56 4.82 -19.91
C GLU A 174 -24.45 3.69 -20.43
N HIS A 175 -23.88 2.51 -20.68
CA HIS A 175 -24.55 1.43 -21.42
C HIS A 175 -24.62 0.11 -20.63
N HIS A 176 -24.65 0.16 -19.30
CA HIS A 176 -24.68 -1.06 -18.51
C HIS A 176 -26.03 -1.81 -18.64
N PRO A 177 -26.04 -3.14 -18.93
CA PRO A 177 -27.29 -3.88 -19.13
C PRO A 177 -28.23 -3.93 -17.92
N SER A 178 -27.71 -3.77 -16.70
CA SER A 178 -28.53 -3.72 -15.48
C SER A 178 -29.18 -2.35 -15.23
N GLY A 179 -28.89 -1.34 -16.07
CA GLY A 179 -29.40 0.02 -15.93
C GLY A 179 -28.76 0.85 -14.80
N SER A 180 -27.79 0.29 -14.06
CA SER A 180 -26.99 1.03 -13.09
C SER A 180 -25.80 1.71 -13.74
N ASP A 181 -25.57 2.98 -13.44
CA ASP A 181 -24.45 3.78 -13.94
C ASP A 181 -23.21 3.70 -13.03
N TYR A 182 -23.25 2.85 -12.00
CA TYR A 182 -22.29 2.86 -10.91
C TYR A 182 -21.20 1.80 -11.03
N ILE A 183 -19.96 2.28 -10.90
CA ILE A 183 -18.77 1.52 -10.56
C ILE A 183 -17.98 2.31 -9.50
N ASN A 184 -17.29 1.61 -8.58
CA ASN A 184 -16.45 2.27 -7.57
C ASN A 184 -15.09 2.66 -8.17
N ALA A 185 -15.11 3.71 -8.98
CA ALA A 185 -13.95 4.23 -9.69
C ALA A 185 -14.00 5.77 -9.78
N ASN A 186 -12.84 6.42 -9.80
CA ASN A 186 -12.71 7.87 -9.97
C ASN A 186 -11.64 8.20 -11.00
N TYR A 187 -11.86 9.26 -11.77
CA TYR A 187 -10.83 9.88 -12.59
C TYR A 187 -9.81 10.58 -11.70
N ILE A 188 -8.52 10.40 -12.02
CA ILE A 188 -7.39 11.03 -11.36
C ILE A 188 -6.54 11.71 -12.43
N ASN A 189 -6.15 12.96 -12.18
CA ASN A 189 -5.32 13.73 -13.11
C ASN A 189 -3.86 13.27 -13.04
N GLY A 190 -3.16 13.36 -14.18
CA GLY A 190 -1.72 13.19 -14.24
C GLY A 190 -0.96 14.49 -13.98
N TYR A 191 0.36 14.43 -14.16
CA TYR A 191 1.24 15.59 -14.04
C TYR A 191 0.98 16.65 -15.11
N ASP A 192 0.58 16.23 -16.31
CA ASP A 192 0.30 17.09 -17.47
C ASP A 192 -1.02 17.87 -17.35
N GLU A 193 -1.69 17.82 -16.19
CA GLU A 193 -3.02 18.39 -15.92
C GLU A 193 -4.12 17.92 -16.89
N LYS A 194 -3.83 16.96 -17.78
CA LYS A 194 -4.83 16.34 -18.64
C LYS A 194 -5.85 15.68 -17.73
N SER A 195 -7.09 16.17 -17.81
CA SER A 195 -8.14 15.64 -16.97
C SER A 195 -8.38 14.17 -17.31
N GLY A 196 -8.37 13.32 -16.27
CA GLY A 196 -8.68 11.90 -16.42
C GLY A 196 -7.60 11.06 -17.07
N SER A 197 -6.31 11.38 -16.91
CA SER A 197 -5.20 10.51 -17.36
C SER A 197 -5.25 9.11 -16.74
N TYR A 198 -5.84 8.97 -15.55
CA TYR A 198 -6.00 7.69 -14.87
C TYR A 198 -7.44 7.48 -14.40
N ILE A 199 -7.82 6.22 -14.27
CA ILE A 199 -8.96 5.79 -13.49
C ILE A 199 -8.44 4.96 -12.31
N ALA A 200 -8.59 5.48 -11.09
CA ALA A 200 -8.36 4.71 -9.88
C ALA A 200 -9.64 3.95 -9.51
N THR A 201 -9.55 2.63 -9.36
CA THR A 201 -10.71 1.78 -9.05
C THR A 201 -10.34 0.69 -8.05
N GLN A 202 -11.35 0.12 -7.40
CA GLN A 202 -11.17 -1.05 -6.53
C GLN A 202 -10.85 -2.31 -7.37
N ALA A 203 -10.19 -3.28 -6.74
CA ALA A 203 -10.06 -4.62 -7.29
C ALA A 203 -11.46 -5.23 -7.54
N PRO A 204 -11.78 -5.66 -8.78
CA PRO A 204 -13.10 -6.15 -9.13
C PRO A 204 -13.60 -7.24 -8.19
N LEU A 205 -14.90 -7.20 -7.88
CA LEU A 205 -15.62 -8.30 -7.24
C LEU A 205 -16.13 -9.24 -8.34
N ALA A 206 -16.44 -10.49 -7.97
CA ALA A 206 -17.14 -11.40 -8.88
C ALA A 206 -18.45 -10.77 -9.41
N SER A 207 -19.17 -10.05 -8.55
CA SER A 207 -20.42 -9.37 -8.89
C SER A 207 -20.26 -8.09 -9.72
N THR A 208 -19.06 -7.54 -9.85
CA THR A 208 -18.80 -6.27 -10.54
C THR A 208 -17.78 -6.39 -11.68
N ALA A 209 -17.37 -7.61 -12.03
CA ALA A 209 -16.38 -7.84 -13.07
C ALA A 209 -16.92 -7.45 -14.46
N ASN A 210 -18.22 -7.63 -14.72
CA ASN A 210 -18.85 -7.15 -15.95
C ASN A 210 -18.82 -5.61 -16.03
N GLU A 211 -19.22 -4.91 -14.95
CA GLU A 211 -19.15 -3.45 -14.84
C GLU A 211 -17.73 -2.93 -15.07
N PHE A 212 -16.72 -3.62 -14.55
CA PHE A 212 -15.31 -3.27 -14.78
C PHE A 212 -14.95 -3.32 -16.27
N TRP A 213 -15.36 -4.37 -16.99
CA TRP A 213 -15.12 -4.44 -18.43
C TRP A 213 -15.98 -3.47 -19.24
N CYS A 214 -17.20 -3.13 -18.79
CA CYS A 214 -17.98 -2.03 -19.35
C CYS A 214 -17.20 -0.72 -19.24
N MET A 215 -16.63 -0.43 -18.08
CA MET A 215 -15.81 0.77 -17.86
C MET A 215 -14.61 0.80 -18.81
N VAL A 216 -13.83 -0.28 -18.88
CA VAL A 216 -12.66 -0.39 -19.76
C VAL A 216 -13.05 -0.17 -21.22
N TRP A 217 -14.16 -0.76 -21.66
CA TRP A 217 -14.66 -0.64 -23.02
C TRP A 217 -15.15 0.77 -23.38
N GLU A 218 -16.05 1.32 -22.56
CA GLU A 218 -16.69 2.62 -22.79
C GLU A 218 -15.69 3.77 -22.70
N LYS A 219 -14.72 3.66 -21.79
CA LYS A 219 -13.70 4.71 -21.61
C LYS A 219 -12.47 4.48 -22.47
N GLU A 220 -12.50 3.47 -23.35
CA GLU A 220 -11.43 3.15 -24.29
C GLU A 220 -10.06 3.00 -23.61
N ALA A 221 -10.06 2.40 -22.43
CA ALA A 221 -8.86 2.23 -21.62
C ALA A 221 -7.94 1.17 -22.27
N PRO A 222 -6.76 1.56 -22.77
CA PRO A 222 -5.87 0.64 -23.48
C PRO A 222 -5.06 -0.24 -22.54
N VAL A 223 -4.88 0.21 -21.29
CA VAL A 223 -3.98 -0.36 -20.30
C VAL A 223 -4.66 -0.48 -18.95
N ILE A 224 -4.48 -1.64 -18.31
CA ILE A 224 -4.88 -1.90 -16.93
C ILE A 224 -3.62 -2.19 -16.10
N VAL A 225 -3.39 -1.44 -15.03
CA VAL A 225 -2.35 -1.69 -14.04
C VAL A 225 -2.99 -2.29 -12.79
N MET A 226 -2.54 -3.50 -12.43
CA MET A 226 -2.98 -4.25 -11.26
C MET A 226 -1.85 -4.33 -10.23
N LEU A 227 -2.06 -3.79 -9.03
CA LEU A 227 -1.04 -3.63 -7.98
C LEU A 227 -1.30 -4.52 -6.75
N THR A 228 -2.03 -5.62 -6.90
CA THR A 228 -2.30 -6.57 -5.81
C THR A 228 -2.40 -7.98 -6.38
N ASN A 229 -1.94 -8.97 -5.63
CA ASN A 229 -2.15 -10.37 -5.98
C ASN A 229 -3.62 -10.77 -5.77
N LEU A 230 -4.07 -11.88 -6.39
CA LEU A 230 -5.45 -12.37 -6.19
C LEU A 230 -5.72 -12.73 -4.72
N VAL A 231 -4.75 -13.32 -4.05
CA VAL A 231 -4.82 -13.78 -2.66
C VAL A 231 -3.54 -13.35 -1.93
N GLU A 232 -3.70 -12.80 -0.73
CA GLU A 232 -2.60 -12.44 0.17
C GLU A 232 -2.98 -12.88 1.59
N ASN A 233 -2.11 -13.64 2.26
CA ASN A 233 -2.37 -14.24 3.58
C ASN A 233 -3.74 -14.97 3.63
N ASP A 234 -3.99 -15.85 2.65
CA ASP A 234 -5.22 -16.65 2.48
C ASP A 234 -6.52 -15.85 2.36
N LYS A 235 -6.42 -14.54 2.08
CA LYS A 235 -7.59 -13.67 1.87
C LYS A 235 -7.63 -13.19 0.45
N GLU A 236 -8.77 -13.37 -0.19
CA GLU A 236 -9.04 -12.80 -1.51
C GLU A 236 -8.91 -11.27 -1.45
N LYS A 237 -8.06 -10.73 -2.33
CA LYS A 237 -7.84 -9.30 -2.52
C LYS A 237 -8.47 -8.82 -3.82
N CYS A 238 -8.44 -9.65 -4.86
CA CYS A 238 -9.01 -9.37 -6.16
C CYS A 238 -9.68 -10.62 -6.73
N HIS A 239 -10.87 -10.48 -7.31
CA HIS A 239 -11.45 -11.55 -8.12
C HIS A 239 -10.68 -11.64 -9.44
N GLN A 240 -10.45 -12.84 -9.96
CA GLN A 240 -9.83 -12.98 -11.28
C GLN A 240 -10.84 -12.61 -12.37
N TYR A 241 -10.67 -11.42 -12.96
CA TYR A 241 -11.57 -10.88 -13.98
C TYR A 241 -11.09 -11.12 -15.42
N TRP A 242 -10.12 -12.02 -15.62
CA TRP A 242 -9.53 -12.36 -16.93
C TRP A 242 -9.41 -13.89 -17.10
N PRO A 243 -9.27 -14.41 -18.35
CA PRO A 243 -9.10 -15.84 -18.59
C PRO A 243 -7.83 -16.42 -17.94
N LYS A 244 -7.85 -17.71 -17.57
CA LYS A 244 -6.79 -18.33 -16.75
C LYS A 244 -5.53 -18.74 -17.51
N SER A 245 -5.66 -19.04 -18.79
CA SER A 245 -4.65 -19.75 -19.55
C SER A 245 -4.64 -19.26 -20.99
N ALA A 246 -3.46 -19.13 -21.60
CA ALA A 246 -3.36 -18.85 -23.04
C ALA A 246 -3.59 -20.12 -23.90
N ILE A 247 -3.85 -21.27 -23.26
CA ILE A 247 -4.17 -22.53 -23.95
C ILE A 247 -5.50 -22.38 -24.69
N GLU A 248 -5.50 -22.77 -25.97
CA GLU A 248 -6.67 -22.73 -26.84
C GLU A 248 -7.84 -23.51 -26.21
N GLY A 249 -9.01 -22.86 -26.11
CA GLY A 249 -10.21 -23.41 -25.48
C GLY A 249 -10.36 -23.07 -23.99
N GLU A 250 -9.29 -22.71 -23.29
CA GLU A 250 -9.30 -22.21 -21.90
C GLU A 250 -8.97 -20.71 -21.80
N ASN A 251 -8.64 -20.09 -22.92
CA ASN A 251 -8.28 -18.69 -23.05
C ASN A 251 -9.46 -17.75 -23.18
N VAL A 252 -10.69 -18.23 -22.99
CA VAL A 252 -11.91 -17.44 -23.12
C VAL A 252 -12.63 -17.30 -21.77
N LEU A 253 -13.04 -16.08 -21.42
CA LEU A 253 -13.90 -15.79 -20.28
C LEU A 253 -15.10 -14.96 -20.75
N LYS A 254 -16.31 -15.42 -20.46
CA LYS A 254 -17.55 -14.74 -20.87
C LYS A 254 -18.22 -14.05 -19.69
N PHE A 255 -18.56 -12.79 -19.90
CA PHE A 255 -19.45 -12.00 -19.06
C PHE A 255 -20.79 -11.79 -19.78
N SER A 256 -21.73 -11.09 -19.15
CA SER A 256 -23.03 -10.78 -19.78
C SER A 256 -22.90 -9.88 -21.00
N SER A 257 -21.94 -8.94 -21.00
CA SER A 257 -21.76 -7.96 -22.08
C SER A 257 -20.58 -8.27 -23.00
N PHE A 258 -19.59 -9.02 -22.51
CA PHE A 258 -18.31 -9.19 -23.19
C PHE A 258 -17.82 -10.62 -23.19
N GLU A 259 -17.12 -10.98 -24.25
CA GLU A 259 -16.28 -12.16 -24.33
C GLU A 259 -14.82 -11.69 -24.35
N LEU A 260 -14.03 -12.18 -23.39
CA LEU A 260 -12.60 -11.92 -23.31
C LEU A 260 -11.82 -13.09 -23.85
N THR A 261 -10.76 -12.80 -24.59
CA THR A 261 -9.79 -13.79 -25.04
C THR A 261 -8.39 -13.38 -24.59
N LEU A 262 -7.69 -14.26 -23.88
CA LEU A 262 -6.27 -14.10 -23.60
C LEU A 262 -5.48 -14.45 -24.85
N LEU A 263 -4.76 -13.46 -25.38
CA LEU A 263 -3.98 -13.58 -26.61
C LEU A 263 -2.52 -13.96 -26.30
N GLU A 264 -1.92 -13.27 -25.33
CA GLU A 264 -0.52 -13.44 -24.94
C GLU A 264 -0.39 -13.25 -23.43
N GLU A 265 0.46 -14.04 -22.78
CA GLU A 265 0.84 -13.89 -21.38
C GLU A 265 2.36 -14.02 -21.25
N SER A 266 2.98 -13.05 -20.58
CA SER A 266 4.41 -13.05 -20.26
C SER A 266 4.58 -12.89 -18.75
N VAL A 267 5.17 -13.90 -18.12
CA VAL A 267 5.42 -13.93 -16.68
C VAL A 267 6.89 -13.65 -16.42
N ASN A 268 7.16 -12.63 -15.59
CA ASN A 268 8.48 -12.31 -15.06
C ASN A 268 8.46 -12.50 -13.53
N GLU A 269 9.61 -12.37 -12.87
CA GLU A 269 9.78 -12.44 -11.42
C GLU A 269 8.90 -11.41 -10.69
N HIS A 270 8.86 -10.17 -11.19
CA HIS A 270 8.23 -9.06 -10.47
C HIS A 270 6.85 -8.65 -10.99
N TYR A 271 6.49 -9.09 -12.19
CA TYR A 271 5.25 -8.72 -12.84
C TYR A 271 4.81 -9.74 -13.89
N THR A 272 3.55 -9.65 -14.29
CA THR A 272 2.95 -10.41 -15.40
C THR A 272 2.28 -9.45 -16.36
N ILE A 273 2.49 -9.65 -17.66
CA ILE A 273 1.85 -8.86 -18.73
C ILE A 273 0.91 -9.77 -19.50
N ARG A 274 -0.33 -9.32 -19.72
CA ARG A 274 -1.35 -10.03 -20.49
C ARG A 274 -1.92 -9.15 -21.57
N LYS A 275 -2.01 -9.68 -22.78
CA LYS A 275 -2.71 -9.05 -23.89
C LYS A 275 -4.07 -9.69 -24.06
N LEU A 276 -5.12 -8.89 -23.95
CA LEU A 276 -6.50 -9.34 -23.95
C LEU A 276 -7.24 -8.77 -25.16
N SER A 277 -8.05 -9.59 -25.81
CA SER A 277 -9.09 -9.12 -26.73
C SER A 277 -10.41 -9.06 -25.98
N ILE A 278 -11.07 -7.91 -26.00
CA ILE A 278 -12.45 -7.72 -25.52
C ILE A 278 -13.35 -7.71 -26.76
N LYS A 279 -14.37 -8.55 -26.79
CA LYS A 279 -15.41 -8.54 -27.83
C LYS A 279 -16.76 -8.24 -27.19
N MET A 280 -17.47 -7.24 -27.71
CA MET A 280 -18.85 -7.00 -27.29
C MET A 280 -19.78 -8.09 -27.85
N ILE A 281 -20.59 -8.69 -26.98
CA ILE A 281 -21.53 -9.74 -27.37
C ILE A 281 -22.63 -9.12 -28.24
N GLY A 282 -22.95 -9.78 -29.37
CA GLY A 282 -23.92 -9.27 -30.34
C GLY A 282 -23.35 -8.23 -31.32
N SER A 283 -22.09 -7.82 -31.15
CA SER A 283 -21.35 -6.96 -32.08
C SER A 283 -20.14 -7.69 -32.67
N ASN A 284 -19.65 -7.17 -33.80
CA ASN A 284 -18.36 -7.58 -34.38
C ASN A 284 -17.20 -6.72 -33.88
N GLU A 285 -17.48 -5.69 -33.08
CA GLU A 285 -16.46 -4.81 -32.52
C GLU A 285 -15.58 -5.56 -31.52
N LYS A 286 -14.27 -5.33 -31.63
CA LYS A 286 -13.26 -5.86 -30.72
C LYS A 286 -12.25 -4.77 -30.38
N LYS A 287 -11.79 -4.76 -29.14
CA LYS A 287 -10.72 -3.89 -28.65
C LYS A 287 -9.63 -4.73 -28.02
N THR A 288 -8.38 -4.29 -28.12
CA THR A 288 -7.24 -4.92 -27.44
C THR A 288 -6.86 -4.10 -26.23
N VAL A 289 -6.61 -4.77 -25.10
CA VAL A 289 -6.23 -4.16 -23.84
C VAL A 289 -5.07 -4.94 -23.23
N ASP A 290 -4.05 -4.22 -22.77
CA ASP A 290 -2.91 -4.81 -22.08
C ASP A 290 -3.07 -4.67 -20.56
N GLN A 291 -2.98 -5.77 -19.83
CA GLN A 291 -2.97 -5.80 -18.38
C GLN A 291 -1.55 -6.02 -17.86
N TYR A 292 -1.10 -5.12 -17.01
CA TYR A 292 0.18 -5.12 -16.32
C TYR A 292 -0.05 -5.40 -14.84
N HIS A 293 0.39 -6.56 -14.36
CA HIS A 293 0.17 -7.02 -12.99
C HIS A 293 1.48 -7.04 -12.23
N PHE A 294 1.68 -6.13 -11.28
CA PHE A 294 2.84 -6.14 -10.40
C PHE A 294 2.62 -7.14 -9.26
N THR A 295 3.41 -8.22 -9.21
CA THR A 295 3.20 -9.38 -8.33
C THR A 295 4.10 -9.39 -7.09
N SER A 296 5.17 -8.58 -7.10
CA SER A 296 6.19 -8.57 -6.05
C SER A 296 5.94 -7.58 -4.90
N TRP A 297 4.75 -6.97 -4.82
CA TRP A 297 4.41 -6.14 -3.66
C TRP A 297 4.22 -7.03 -2.41
N PRO A 298 4.92 -6.76 -1.29
CA PRO A 298 4.84 -7.60 -0.10
C PRO A 298 3.50 -7.44 0.64
N ASN A 299 3.04 -8.50 1.30
CA ASN A 299 1.79 -8.47 2.10
C ASN A 299 1.82 -7.42 3.23
N HIS A 300 3.01 -7.04 3.70
CA HIS A 300 3.22 -6.06 4.75
C HIS A 300 4.29 -5.05 4.35
N GLY A 301 3.99 -3.76 4.58
CA GLY A 301 4.91 -2.66 4.30
C GLY A 301 5.00 -2.34 2.80
N THR A 302 6.18 -1.92 2.40
CA THR A 302 6.53 -1.56 1.02
C THR A 302 7.68 -2.44 0.53
N PRO A 303 7.89 -2.57 -0.79
CA PRO A 303 9.07 -3.22 -1.34
C PRO A 303 10.37 -2.68 -0.72
N SER A 304 11.36 -3.56 -0.51
CA SER A 304 12.68 -3.19 0.04
C SER A 304 13.54 -2.39 -0.94
N SER A 305 13.22 -2.45 -2.23
CA SER A 305 13.84 -1.68 -3.31
C SER A 305 12.75 -1.16 -4.23
N SER A 306 12.92 0.07 -4.73
CA SER A 306 12.05 0.67 -5.75
C SER A 306 12.36 0.16 -7.16
N GLY A 307 13.54 -0.45 -7.39
CA GLY A 307 14.01 -0.85 -8.72
C GLY A 307 12.99 -1.62 -9.56
N PRO A 308 12.44 -2.75 -9.05
CA PRO A 308 11.43 -3.52 -9.79
C PRO A 308 10.17 -2.73 -10.14
N LEU A 309 9.73 -1.84 -9.25
CA LEU A 309 8.56 -1.01 -9.49
C LEU A 309 8.85 0.07 -10.54
N LEU A 310 10.04 0.67 -10.51
CA LEU A 310 10.48 1.66 -11.51
C LEU A 310 10.59 1.03 -12.90
N GLU A 311 11.22 -0.15 -13.01
CA GLU A 311 11.29 -0.88 -14.28
C GLU A 311 9.89 -1.20 -14.82
N PHE A 312 9.00 -1.69 -13.95
CA PHE A 312 7.60 -1.95 -14.30
C PHE A 312 6.89 -0.68 -14.79
N MET A 313 7.09 0.45 -14.12
CA MET A 313 6.51 1.73 -14.52
C MET A 313 7.03 2.20 -15.87
N ASP A 314 8.33 2.08 -16.15
CA ASP A 314 8.94 2.46 -17.42
C ASP A 314 8.34 1.67 -18.59
N ILE A 315 8.17 0.35 -18.41
CA ILE A 315 7.54 -0.53 -19.41
C ILE A 315 6.08 -0.11 -19.65
N VAL A 316 5.32 0.12 -18.58
CA VAL A 316 3.92 0.55 -18.67
C VAL A 316 3.82 1.89 -19.42
N GLN A 317 4.65 2.87 -19.07
CA GLN A 317 4.64 4.19 -19.70
C GLN A 317 5.03 4.14 -21.17
N GLN A 318 6.07 3.37 -21.53
CA GLN A 318 6.47 3.20 -22.92
C GLN A 318 5.35 2.60 -23.76
N LYS A 319 4.63 1.60 -23.22
CA LYS A 319 3.50 0.99 -23.92
C LYS A 319 2.29 1.93 -24.01
N TYR A 320 2.03 2.69 -22.96
CA TYR A 320 0.86 3.58 -22.85
C TYR A 320 0.99 4.86 -23.67
N ALA A 321 2.22 5.37 -23.87
CA ALA A 321 2.49 6.65 -24.56
C ALA A 321 1.75 6.89 -25.90
N PRO A 322 1.48 5.88 -26.75
CA PRO A 322 0.75 6.09 -28.00
C PRO A 322 -0.77 6.26 -27.86
N TYR A 323 -1.34 6.11 -26.66
CA TYR A 323 -2.78 6.07 -26.45
C TYR A 323 -3.33 7.30 -25.74
N ASP A 324 -4.57 7.66 -26.05
CA ASP A 324 -5.27 8.82 -25.47
C ASP A 324 -6.26 8.49 -24.35
N GLY A 325 -6.74 7.24 -24.29
CA GLY A 325 -7.70 6.79 -23.27
C GLY A 325 -7.03 6.58 -21.89
N PRO A 326 -7.79 6.70 -20.79
CA PRO A 326 -7.26 6.62 -19.43
C PRO A 326 -6.58 5.28 -19.12
N MET A 327 -5.50 5.33 -18.34
CA MET A 327 -4.91 4.15 -17.72
C MET A 327 -5.75 3.75 -16.50
N VAL A 328 -6.30 2.53 -16.50
CA VAL A 328 -7.01 2.00 -15.34
C VAL A 328 -6.01 1.44 -14.35
N VAL A 329 -6.02 1.91 -13.11
CA VAL A 329 -5.14 1.44 -12.04
C VAL A 329 -5.99 0.92 -10.89
N HIS A 330 -5.71 -0.30 -10.42
CA HIS A 330 -6.39 -0.85 -9.25
C HIS A 330 -5.48 -1.63 -8.32
N CYS A 331 -5.91 -1.67 -7.07
CA CYS A 331 -5.40 -2.52 -6.01
C CYS A 331 -6.59 -2.95 -5.14
N ARG A 332 -6.34 -3.54 -3.97
CA ARG A 332 -7.39 -4.05 -3.10
C ARG A 332 -8.36 -2.97 -2.60
#